data_AF-A0A2E7ABL7-F1
#
_entry.id   AF-A0A2E7ABL7-F1
#
_cell.length_a   1.000
_cell.length_b   1.000
_cell.length_c   1.000
_cell.angle_alpha   90.00
_cell.angle_beta   90.00
_cell.angle_gamma   90.00
#
_symmetry.space_group_name_H-M   'P 1'
#
loop_
_entity.id
_entity.type
_entity.pdbx_description
1 polymer ?
#
loop_
_entity_poly.entity_id
_entity_poly.type
_entity_poly.pdbx_seq_one_letter_code
_entity_poly.pdbx_strand_id
1 'polypeptide(L)'
;MAHPSILHRIATAAIVVKSAEMLWLDALEAEQNGDRELAASLASDVVYIDDSHADAWMAIAQWSLPPSARGRQEMPNLAQTAKAMSALRKVVDLNPDNARAWELGGTLLIDHLGMLEHGLEWWESRRGESPRDIIPLIEQLAILVRLGYLDACANRLEILYGEDIDIPPNRRLEARVEGVRKMVERAARQEADGAFAPQDQKDQRWDIIRRMRRRKPISQTFFLLTFVAPIVFLLGSAAMYAFGSTPLGSAMVFFLILASYFGISRLSMGLLHKLNRHALDLDRALDCETTVGKVCIPEEVRGSKLYNSVLGNRMPAFKERVALIQKSGEKISGKWELHVPF
;
A
#
# COMPACT_ATOMS: atom_id res chain seq x y z
N MET A 1 63.08 -34.41 16.11
CA MET A 1 61.67 -33.96 16.00
C MET A 1 61.60 -32.53 16.47
N ALA A 2 61.67 -31.57 15.55
CA ALA A 2 61.60 -30.15 15.87
C ALA A 2 60.13 -29.72 15.86
N HIS A 3 59.65 -29.18 16.98
CA HIS A 3 58.31 -28.61 17.08
C HIS A 3 58.18 -27.40 16.14
N PRO A 4 57.12 -27.30 15.32
CA PRO A 4 56.89 -26.12 14.50
C PRO A 4 56.66 -24.91 15.42
N SER A 5 57.39 -23.83 15.15
CA SER A 5 57.38 -22.61 15.96
C SER A 5 55.98 -21.99 15.97
N ILE A 6 55.66 -21.31 17.08
CA ILE A 6 54.40 -20.58 17.28
C ILE A 6 54.16 -19.56 16.15
N LEU A 7 55.22 -19.06 15.50
CA LEU A 7 55.13 -18.20 14.32
C LEU A 7 54.55 -18.90 13.09
N HIS A 8 54.74 -20.22 12.94
CA HIS A 8 54.10 -20.99 11.86
C HIS A 8 52.60 -21.23 12.11
N ARG A 9 52.18 -21.30 13.39
CA ARG A 9 50.77 -21.33 13.79
C ARG A 9 50.09 -19.96 13.68
N ILE A 10 50.83 -18.88 13.90
CA ILE A 10 50.34 -17.52 13.66
C ILE A 10 50.24 -17.24 12.14
N ALA A 11 51.12 -17.82 11.32
CA ALA A 11 51.04 -17.74 9.86
C ALA A 11 49.93 -18.61 9.23
N THR A 12 49.42 -19.63 9.94
CA THR A 12 48.25 -20.43 9.50
C THR A 12 46.92 -19.89 10.04
N ALA A 13 46.96 -18.90 10.93
CA ALA A 13 45.81 -18.06 11.28
C ALA A 13 45.88 -16.72 10.52
N ALA A 14 46.35 -16.75 9.27
CA ALA A 14 45.90 -15.80 8.28
C ALA A 14 44.38 -16.02 8.17
N ILE A 15 43.63 -15.25 8.95
CA ILE A 15 42.24 -14.92 8.65
C ILE A 15 42.29 -14.55 7.17
N VAL A 16 41.81 -15.45 6.31
CA VAL A 16 41.50 -15.10 4.93
C VAL A 16 40.46 -14.02 5.11
N VAL A 17 40.90 -12.76 5.05
CA VAL A 17 40.00 -11.63 4.91
C VAL A 17 39.34 -11.90 3.58
N LYS A 18 38.20 -12.60 3.61
CA LYS A 18 37.44 -12.87 2.40
C LYS A 18 37.15 -11.50 1.81
N SER A 19 37.56 -11.30 0.56
CA SER A 19 37.18 -10.09 -0.17
C SER A 19 35.65 -10.00 -0.20
N ALA A 20 35.14 -8.78 -0.27
CA ALA A 20 33.70 -8.54 -0.40
C ALA A 20 33.10 -9.37 -1.55
N GLU A 21 33.83 -9.53 -2.66
CA GLU A 21 33.41 -10.36 -3.80
C GLU A 21 33.24 -11.85 -3.46
N MET A 22 34.16 -12.44 -2.68
CA MET A 22 34.01 -13.85 -2.28
C MET A 22 32.82 -14.05 -1.34
N LEU A 23 32.62 -13.13 -0.39
CA LEU A 23 31.46 -13.17 0.49
C LEU A 23 30.16 -12.95 -0.28
N TRP A 24 30.19 -12.14 -1.33
CA TRP A 24 29.03 -11.92 -2.19
C TRP A 24 28.65 -13.19 -2.97
N LEU A 25 29.63 -13.91 -3.52
CA LEU A 25 29.39 -15.21 -4.14
C LEU A 25 28.81 -16.22 -3.14
N ASP A 26 29.37 -16.31 -1.93
CA ASP A 26 28.84 -17.16 -0.86
C ASP A 26 27.38 -16.80 -0.53
N ALA A 27 27.04 -15.50 -0.53
CA ALA A 27 25.69 -15.02 -0.27
C ALA A 27 24.70 -15.45 -1.35
N LEU A 28 25.11 -15.37 -2.62
CA LEU A 28 24.30 -15.83 -3.76
C LEU A 28 24.11 -17.35 -3.74
N GLU A 29 25.14 -18.12 -3.40
CA GLU A 29 25.03 -19.57 -3.24
C GLU A 29 24.09 -19.95 -2.10
N ALA A 30 24.16 -19.26 -0.96
CA ALA A 30 23.25 -19.47 0.16
C ALA A 30 21.79 -19.21 -0.24
N GLU A 31 21.52 -18.15 -1.01
CA GLU A 31 20.18 -17.85 -1.52
C GLU A 31 19.65 -18.93 -2.48
N GLN A 32 20.48 -19.39 -3.41
CA GLN A 32 20.14 -20.46 -4.34
C GLN A 32 19.83 -21.77 -3.62
N ASN A 33 20.53 -22.05 -2.51
CA ASN A 33 20.29 -23.20 -1.64
C ASN A 33 19.05 -23.04 -0.75
N GLY A 34 18.40 -21.87 -0.77
CA GLY A 34 17.21 -21.55 0.01
C GLY A 34 17.48 -21.05 1.43
N ASP A 35 18.74 -20.87 1.82
CA ASP A 35 19.14 -20.34 3.12
C ASP A 35 19.21 -18.81 3.08
N ARG A 36 18.02 -18.18 3.11
CA ARG A 36 17.89 -16.72 3.02
C ARG A 36 18.39 -15.99 4.27
N GLU A 37 18.39 -16.64 5.43
CA GLU A 37 18.93 -16.04 6.66
C GLU A 37 20.45 -15.89 6.54
N LEU A 38 21.14 -16.97 6.13
CA LEU A 38 22.57 -16.94 5.85
C LEU A 38 22.91 -15.99 4.69
N ALA A 39 22.12 -16.00 3.61
CA ALA A 39 22.32 -15.07 2.50
C ALA A 39 22.24 -13.61 2.97
N ALA A 40 21.24 -13.27 3.79
CA ALA A 40 21.08 -11.91 4.31
C ALA A 40 22.20 -11.51 5.29
N SER A 41 22.73 -12.45 6.10
CA SER A 41 23.88 -12.17 6.95
C SER A 41 25.15 -11.94 6.14
N LEU A 42 25.42 -12.80 5.15
CA LEU A 42 26.59 -12.65 4.27
C LEU A 42 26.53 -11.35 3.46
N ALA A 43 25.36 -10.98 2.95
CA ALA A 43 25.19 -9.67 2.30
C ALA A 43 25.42 -8.50 3.27
N SER A 44 25.07 -8.65 4.55
CA SER A 44 25.37 -7.65 5.59
C SER A 44 26.88 -7.52 5.84
N ASP A 45 27.61 -8.64 5.81
CA ASP A 45 29.07 -8.66 5.92
C ASP A 45 29.74 -8.03 4.68
N VAL A 46 29.17 -8.23 3.48
CA VAL A 46 29.62 -7.57 2.24
C VAL A 46 29.54 -6.06 2.39
N VAL A 47 28.39 -5.50 2.78
CA VAL A 47 28.24 -4.04 2.90
C VAL A 47 29.02 -3.45 4.08
N TYR A 48 29.38 -4.28 5.07
CA TYR A 48 30.28 -3.87 6.14
C TYR A 48 31.72 -3.67 5.64
N ILE A 49 32.15 -4.46 4.66
CA ILE A 49 33.47 -4.35 4.03
C ILE A 49 33.46 -3.30 2.90
N ASP A 50 32.37 -3.26 2.13
CA ASP A 50 32.15 -2.35 1.01
C ASP A 50 30.74 -1.75 1.05
N ASP A 51 30.59 -0.60 1.73
CA ASP A 51 29.30 0.13 1.85
C ASP A 51 28.75 0.58 0.49
N SER A 52 29.57 0.61 -0.57
CA SER A 52 29.17 1.03 -1.92
C SER A 52 28.56 -0.10 -2.76
N HIS A 53 28.49 -1.33 -2.23
CA HIS A 53 27.99 -2.49 -2.96
C HIS A 53 26.44 -2.50 -3.05
N ALA A 54 25.90 -1.79 -4.04
CA ALA A 54 24.45 -1.62 -4.23
C ALA A 54 23.66 -2.94 -4.31
N ASP A 55 24.21 -3.97 -4.98
CA ASP A 55 23.53 -5.27 -5.10
C ASP A 55 23.41 -6.00 -3.76
N ALA A 56 24.40 -5.87 -2.88
CA ALA A 56 24.37 -6.44 -1.54
C ALA A 56 23.34 -5.73 -0.66
N TRP A 57 23.26 -4.40 -0.75
CA TRP A 57 22.17 -3.63 -0.14
C TRP A 57 20.79 -4.07 -0.64
N MET A 58 20.66 -4.29 -1.95
CA MET A 58 19.41 -4.77 -2.54
C MET A 58 19.05 -6.19 -2.07
N ALA A 59 20.05 -7.05 -1.93
CA ALA A 59 19.90 -8.38 -1.35
C ALA A 59 19.44 -8.33 0.11
N ILE A 60 20.05 -7.48 0.96
CA ILE A 60 19.60 -7.28 2.34
C ILE A 60 18.13 -6.87 2.37
N ALA A 61 17.72 -5.94 1.50
CA ALA A 61 16.34 -5.50 1.41
C ALA A 61 15.38 -6.64 1.04
N GLN A 62 15.72 -7.46 0.06
CA GLN A 62 14.83 -8.53 -0.42
C GLN A 62 14.83 -9.75 0.50
N TRP A 63 15.99 -10.17 0.98
CA TRP A 63 16.18 -11.40 1.74
C TRP A 63 15.75 -11.28 3.20
N SER A 64 15.69 -10.04 3.73
CA SER A 64 15.08 -9.78 5.03
C SER A 64 13.55 -9.83 5.05
N LEU A 65 12.90 -9.78 3.88
CA LEU A 65 11.45 -9.90 3.75
C LEU A 65 11.03 -11.37 3.59
N PRO A 66 9.87 -11.78 4.11
CA PRO A 66 9.37 -13.14 3.92
C PRO A 66 9.27 -13.52 2.43
N PRO A 67 9.57 -14.78 2.06
CA PRO A 67 9.51 -15.21 0.68
C PRO A 67 8.06 -15.18 0.15
N SER A 68 7.91 -14.81 -1.11
CA SER A 68 6.63 -14.94 -1.81
C SER A 68 6.38 -16.41 -2.17
N ALA A 69 5.79 -17.19 -1.25
CA ALA A 69 5.43 -18.58 -1.52
C ALA A 69 4.08 -18.69 -2.27
N ARG A 70 3.98 -19.63 -3.21
CA ARG A 70 2.71 -19.94 -3.90
C ARG A 70 1.69 -20.45 -2.87
N GLY A 71 0.62 -19.69 -2.66
CA GLY A 71 -0.55 -20.08 -1.86
C GLY A 71 -0.62 -19.53 -0.44
N ARG A 72 0.49 -19.02 0.12
CA ARG A 72 0.48 -18.31 1.40
C ARG A 72 1.56 -17.21 1.38
N GLN A 73 1.15 -15.98 1.11
CA GLN A 73 2.03 -14.83 1.24
C GLN A 73 2.14 -14.48 2.72
N GLU A 74 3.29 -14.77 3.32
CA GLU A 74 3.60 -14.24 4.64
C GLU A 74 3.96 -12.76 4.49
N MET A 75 3.32 -11.93 5.29
CA MET A 75 3.52 -10.48 5.23
C MET A 75 4.58 -10.09 6.27
N PRO A 76 5.51 -9.17 5.95
CA PRO A 76 6.57 -8.77 6.86
C PRO A 76 6.02 -8.08 8.12
N ASN A 77 6.73 -8.27 9.23
CA ASN A 77 6.55 -7.51 10.46
C ASN A 77 7.26 -6.14 10.39
N LEU A 78 7.07 -5.29 11.40
CA LEU A 78 7.63 -3.93 11.40
C LEU A 78 9.15 -3.91 11.32
N ALA A 79 9.83 -4.82 12.04
CA ALA A 79 11.29 -4.87 12.08
C ALA A 79 11.89 -5.25 10.72
N GLN A 80 11.31 -6.25 10.05
CA GLN A 80 11.70 -6.67 8.70
C GLN A 80 11.47 -5.54 7.69
N THR A 81 10.29 -4.90 7.72
CA THR A 81 9.99 -3.78 6.83
C THR A 81 10.93 -2.60 7.07
N ALA A 82 11.25 -2.25 8.32
CA ALA A 82 12.17 -1.17 8.64
C ALA A 82 13.60 -1.47 8.18
N LYS A 83 14.10 -2.70 8.40
CA LYS A 83 15.41 -3.15 7.91
C LYS A 83 15.48 -3.06 6.39
N ALA A 84 14.47 -3.58 5.70
CA ALA A 84 14.40 -3.54 4.24
C ALA A 84 14.37 -2.10 3.71
N MET A 85 13.58 -1.22 4.34
CA MET A 85 13.51 0.19 3.92
C MET A 85 14.83 0.94 4.12
N SER A 86 15.54 0.67 5.22
CA SER A 86 16.87 1.25 5.46
C SER A 86 17.87 0.83 4.38
N ALA A 87 17.85 -0.44 3.98
CA ALA A 87 18.69 -0.94 2.90
C ALA A 87 18.29 -0.35 1.53
N LEU A 88 16.99 -0.20 1.24
CA LEU A 88 16.51 0.38 -0.02
C LEU A 88 16.92 1.84 -0.21
N ARG A 89 16.97 2.63 0.87
CA ARG A 89 17.52 3.99 0.83
C ARG A 89 18.96 3.99 0.33
N LYS A 90 19.80 3.10 0.88
CA LYS A 90 21.19 2.93 0.40
C LYS A 90 21.26 2.51 -1.06
N VAL A 91 20.38 1.61 -1.51
CA VAL A 91 20.35 1.20 -2.92
C VAL A 91 20.06 2.37 -3.84
N VAL A 92 19.06 3.20 -3.55
CA VAL A 92 18.72 4.33 -4.43
C VAL A 92 19.75 5.45 -4.36
N ASP A 93 20.43 5.63 -3.22
CA ASP A 93 21.55 6.57 -3.10
C ASP A 93 22.76 6.16 -3.96
N LEU A 94 23.04 4.84 -4.04
CA LEU A 94 24.18 4.28 -4.79
C LEU A 94 23.86 4.03 -6.27
N ASN A 95 22.63 3.62 -6.57
CA ASN A 95 22.13 3.30 -7.91
C ASN A 95 20.70 3.85 -8.09
N PRO A 96 20.57 5.15 -8.42
CA PRO A 96 19.28 5.81 -8.59
C PRO A 96 18.43 5.21 -9.73
N ASP A 97 19.04 4.53 -10.69
CA ASP A 97 18.35 3.89 -11.82
C ASP A 97 17.66 2.57 -11.46
N ASN A 98 17.87 2.04 -10.24
CA ASN A 98 17.29 0.79 -9.80
C ASN A 98 15.76 0.88 -9.57
N ALA A 99 14.98 0.69 -10.64
CA ALA A 99 13.52 0.75 -10.61
C ALA A 99 12.90 -0.18 -9.55
N ARG A 100 13.46 -1.38 -9.37
CA ARG A 100 12.95 -2.36 -8.39
C ARG A 100 13.11 -1.85 -6.95
N ALA A 101 14.18 -1.11 -6.64
CA ALA A 101 14.38 -0.52 -5.33
C ALA A 101 13.32 0.55 -5.03
N TRP A 102 13.03 1.41 -6.00
CA TRP A 102 11.97 2.42 -5.91
C TRP A 102 10.59 1.79 -5.70
N GLU A 103 10.22 0.79 -6.51
CA GLU A 103 8.94 0.08 -6.41
C GLU A 103 8.76 -0.63 -5.06
N LEU A 104 9.79 -1.35 -4.61
CA LEU A 104 9.75 -2.03 -3.32
C LEU A 104 9.69 -1.02 -2.16
N GLY A 105 10.50 0.05 -2.21
CA GLY A 105 10.53 1.10 -1.18
C GLY A 105 9.17 1.81 -1.06
N GLY A 106 8.55 2.14 -2.19
CA GLY A 106 7.21 2.74 -2.21
C GLY A 106 6.15 1.83 -1.60
N THR A 107 6.16 0.54 -1.97
CA THR A 107 5.26 -0.47 -1.39
C THR A 107 5.44 -0.58 0.12
N LEU A 108 6.67 -0.64 0.61
CA LEU A 108 6.96 -0.75 2.04
C LEU A 108 6.51 0.51 2.80
N LEU A 109 6.78 1.71 2.28
CA LEU A 109 6.37 2.97 2.91
C LEU A 109 4.85 3.11 2.96
N ILE A 110 4.15 2.83 1.86
CA ILE A 110 2.74 3.15 1.68
C ILE A 110 1.83 2.07 2.27
N ASP A 111 2.11 0.79 1.97
CA ASP A 111 1.22 -0.32 2.31
C ASP A 111 1.59 -0.99 3.62
N HIS A 112 2.89 -1.14 3.90
CA HIS A 112 3.37 -1.82 5.10
C HIS A 112 3.56 -0.87 6.28
N LEU A 113 4.12 0.33 6.08
CA LEU A 113 4.38 1.28 7.16
C LEU A 113 3.28 2.36 7.28
N GLY A 114 2.55 2.65 6.22
CA GLY A 114 1.56 3.75 6.22
C GLY A 114 2.18 5.14 6.38
N MET A 115 3.45 5.29 6.02
CA MET A 115 4.19 6.56 6.11
C MET A 115 4.00 7.34 4.81
N LEU A 116 2.80 7.90 4.61
CA LEU A 116 2.40 8.42 3.31
C LEU A 116 3.14 9.69 2.89
N GLU A 117 3.46 10.57 3.83
CA GLU A 117 4.29 11.77 3.58
C GLU A 117 5.70 11.38 3.10
N HIS A 118 6.33 10.41 3.76
CA HIS A 118 7.62 9.87 3.30
C HIS A 118 7.47 9.12 1.97
N GLY A 119 6.30 8.55 1.70
CA GLY A 119 5.96 8.00 0.39
C GLY A 119 5.90 9.06 -0.72
N LEU A 120 5.35 10.25 -0.43
CA LEU A 120 5.36 11.37 -1.37
C LEU A 120 6.77 11.83 -1.67
N GLU A 121 7.61 11.99 -0.64
CA GLU A 121 9.02 12.35 -0.78
C GLU A 121 9.79 11.30 -1.59
N TRP A 122 9.58 10.01 -1.29
CA TRP A 122 10.21 8.90 -2.00
C TRP A 122 9.93 8.95 -3.50
N TRP A 123 8.66 9.13 -3.87
CA TRP A 123 8.28 9.24 -5.28
C TRP A 123 8.71 10.56 -5.91
N GLU A 124 8.79 11.64 -5.14
CA GLU A 124 9.30 12.92 -5.63
C GLU A 124 10.79 12.82 -5.98
N SER A 125 11.60 12.19 -5.12
CA SER A 125 13.00 11.91 -5.40
C SER A 125 13.17 11.07 -6.67
N ARG A 126 12.33 10.03 -6.87
CA ARG A 126 12.36 9.24 -8.11
C ARG A 126 12.10 10.09 -9.35
N ARG A 127 11.23 11.11 -9.28
CA ARG A 127 11.01 12.01 -10.42
C ARG A 127 12.19 12.93 -10.68
N GLY A 128 12.94 13.32 -9.65
CA GLY A 128 14.20 14.05 -9.83
C GLY A 128 15.18 13.27 -10.70
N GLU A 129 15.27 11.96 -10.47
CA GLU A 129 16.14 11.04 -11.22
C GLU A 129 15.56 10.65 -12.59
N SER A 130 14.24 10.46 -12.68
CA SER A 130 13.54 10.05 -13.90
C SER A 130 12.28 10.90 -14.14
N PRO A 131 12.42 12.14 -14.67
CA PRO A 131 11.30 13.07 -14.82
C PRO A 131 10.19 12.60 -15.76
N ARG A 132 10.53 11.72 -16.72
CA ARG A 132 9.58 11.14 -17.69
C ARG A 132 8.86 9.90 -17.17
N ASP A 133 9.26 9.38 -16.00
CA ASP A 133 8.59 8.23 -15.41
C ASP A 133 7.24 8.68 -14.82
N ILE A 134 6.18 8.04 -15.30
CA ILE A 134 4.80 8.31 -14.90
C ILE A 134 4.41 7.59 -13.60
N ILE A 135 5.12 6.51 -13.23
CA ILE A 135 4.78 5.71 -12.05
C ILE A 135 4.76 6.57 -10.78
N PRO A 136 5.78 7.41 -10.50
CA PRO A 136 5.76 8.30 -9.33
C PRO A 136 4.50 9.19 -9.26
N LEU A 137 4.05 9.74 -10.40
CA LEU A 137 2.85 10.59 -10.44
C LEU A 137 1.59 9.83 -10.06
N ILE A 138 1.44 8.61 -10.60
CA ILE A 138 0.34 7.70 -10.29
C ILE A 138 0.29 7.39 -8.79
N GLU A 139 1.44 7.08 -8.20
CA GLU A 139 1.53 6.73 -6.77
C GLU A 139 1.30 7.94 -5.87
N GLN A 140 1.83 9.12 -6.22
CA GLN A 140 1.57 10.36 -5.49
C GLN A 140 0.09 10.75 -5.52
N LEU A 141 -0.58 10.64 -6.67
CA LEU A 141 -2.03 10.86 -6.78
C LEU A 141 -2.82 9.89 -5.88
N ALA A 142 -2.44 8.61 -5.84
CA ALA A 142 -3.07 7.63 -4.97
C ALA A 142 -2.91 7.99 -3.48
N ILE A 143 -1.72 8.45 -3.07
CA ILE A 143 -1.47 8.92 -1.69
C ILE A 143 -2.33 10.15 -1.36
N LEU A 144 -2.35 11.16 -2.23
CA LEU A 144 -3.10 12.39 -2.00
C LEU A 144 -4.61 12.12 -1.88
N VAL A 145 -5.17 11.24 -2.72
CA VAL A 145 -6.57 10.80 -2.62
C VAL A 145 -6.84 10.09 -1.30
N ARG A 146 -5.93 9.19 -0.87
CA ARG A 146 -6.05 8.46 0.40
C ARG A 146 -6.10 9.41 1.59
N LEU A 147 -5.25 10.45 1.59
CA LEU A 147 -5.22 11.48 2.63
C LEU A 147 -6.32 12.58 2.48
N GLY A 148 -7.00 12.65 1.34
CA GLY A 148 -8.06 13.65 1.08
C GLY A 148 -7.58 15.02 0.60
N TYR A 149 -6.33 15.13 0.12
CA TYR A 149 -5.75 16.38 -0.39
C TYR A 149 -6.07 16.57 -1.88
N LEU A 150 -7.34 16.84 -2.18
CA LEU A 150 -7.87 16.86 -3.55
C LEU A 150 -7.37 18.04 -4.39
N ASP A 151 -7.08 19.19 -3.76
CA ASP A 151 -6.53 20.35 -4.48
C ASP A 151 -5.12 20.05 -5.00
N ALA A 152 -4.29 19.39 -4.19
CA ALA A 152 -2.98 18.90 -4.62
C ALA A 152 -3.10 17.83 -5.71
N CYS A 153 -4.15 17.00 -5.70
CA CYS A 153 -4.41 16.06 -6.78
C CYS A 153 -4.66 16.77 -8.11
N ALA A 154 -5.37 17.89 -8.12
CA ALA A 154 -5.68 18.63 -9.35
C ALA A 154 -4.41 19.10 -10.04
N ASN A 155 -3.52 19.78 -9.30
CA ASN A 155 -2.21 20.21 -9.81
C ASN A 155 -1.40 19.03 -10.38
N ARG A 156 -1.48 17.86 -9.73
CA ARG A 156 -0.73 16.69 -10.15
C ARG A 156 -1.30 15.99 -11.38
N LEU A 157 -2.62 16.01 -11.54
CA LEU A 157 -3.29 15.55 -12.76
C LEU A 157 -2.93 16.43 -13.95
N GLU A 158 -2.79 17.74 -13.78
CA GLU A 158 -2.36 18.62 -14.88
C GLU A 158 -0.98 18.24 -15.42
N ILE A 159 -0.02 17.96 -14.54
CA ILE A 159 1.31 17.46 -14.93
C ILE A 159 1.20 16.14 -15.69
N LEU A 160 0.36 15.21 -15.20
CA LEU A 160 0.17 13.89 -15.81
C LEU A 160 -0.30 13.93 -17.27
N TYR A 161 -1.06 14.97 -17.64
CA TYR A 161 -1.58 15.19 -18.99
C TYR A 161 -0.85 16.33 -19.74
N GLY A 162 0.23 16.86 -19.16
CA GLY A 162 1.06 17.88 -19.79
C GLY A 162 1.84 17.32 -20.99
N GLU A 163 2.31 18.22 -21.86
CA GLU A 163 3.04 17.86 -23.08
C GLU A 163 4.41 17.20 -22.81
N ASP A 164 4.94 17.34 -21.58
CA ASP A 164 6.25 16.83 -21.19
C ASP A 164 6.28 15.33 -20.86
N ILE A 165 5.11 14.69 -20.73
CA ILE A 165 4.97 13.28 -20.34
C ILE A 165 4.41 12.47 -21.49
N ASP A 166 5.31 11.84 -22.23
CA ASP A 166 4.93 10.82 -23.21
C ASP A 166 4.52 9.53 -22.48
N ILE A 167 3.22 9.27 -22.40
CA ILE A 167 2.69 7.98 -21.95
C ILE A 167 3.01 6.97 -23.04
N PRO A 168 3.92 5.99 -22.82
CA PRO A 168 4.19 4.98 -23.82
C PRO A 168 2.91 4.20 -24.11
N PRO A 169 2.65 3.79 -25.36
CA PRO A 169 1.44 3.06 -25.73
C PRO A 169 1.45 1.67 -25.09
N ASN A 170 1.00 1.62 -23.84
CA ASN A 170 0.95 0.44 -23.00
C ASN A 170 -0.42 0.39 -22.34
N ARG A 171 -1.26 -0.52 -22.81
CA ARG A 171 -2.64 -0.70 -22.35
C ARG A 171 -2.77 -0.87 -20.83
N ARG A 172 -1.78 -1.49 -20.17
CA ARG A 172 -1.80 -1.65 -18.70
C ARG A 172 -1.58 -0.31 -18.01
N LEU A 173 -0.66 0.49 -18.52
CA LEU A 173 -0.32 1.79 -17.98
C LEU A 173 -1.45 2.80 -18.20
N GLU A 174 -2.02 2.83 -19.41
CA GLU A 174 -3.21 3.63 -19.73
C GLU A 174 -4.37 3.29 -18.79
N ALA A 175 -4.61 2.01 -18.52
CA ALA A 175 -5.64 1.58 -17.57
C ALA A 175 -5.36 2.05 -16.13
N ARG A 176 -4.08 2.11 -15.70
CA ARG A 176 -3.69 2.67 -14.40
C ARG A 176 -3.95 4.17 -14.33
N VAL A 177 -3.52 4.92 -15.34
CA VAL A 177 -3.74 6.38 -15.45
C VAL A 177 -5.24 6.71 -15.38
N GLU A 178 -6.04 6.05 -16.20
CA GLU A 178 -7.49 6.24 -16.23
C GLU A 178 -8.15 5.77 -14.92
N GLY A 179 -7.60 4.73 -14.29
CA GLY A 179 -8.04 4.26 -12.97
C GLY A 179 -7.85 5.32 -11.89
N VAL A 180 -6.67 5.95 -11.84
CA VAL A 180 -6.37 7.03 -10.89
C VAL A 180 -7.24 8.25 -11.15
N ARG A 181 -7.42 8.65 -12.42
CA ARG A 181 -8.32 9.76 -12.77
C ARG A 181 -9.73 9.52 -12.22
N LYS A 182 -10.32 8.35 -12.48
CA LYS A 182 -11.63 7.98 -11.95
C LYS A 182 -11.68 7.96 -10.42
N MET A 183 -10.56 7.61 -9.78
CA MET A 183 -10.42 7.63 -8.33
C MET A 183 -10.48 9.07 -7.79
N VAL A 184 -9.72 9.99 -8.38
CA VAL A 184 -9.71 11.42 -8.02
C VAL A 184 -11.10 12.04 -8.26
N GLU A 185 -11.69 11.84 -9.43
CA GLU A 185 -13.03 12.36 -9.76
C GLU A 185 -14.10 11.85 -8.78
N ARG A 186 -14.01 10.57 -8.39
CA ARG A 186 -14.93 9.97 -7.42
C ARG A 186 -14.73 10.57 -6.02
N ALA A 187 -13.49 10.71 -5.59
CA ALA A 187 -13.16 11.30 -4.28
C ALA A 187 -13.65 12.75 -4.21
N ALA A 188 -13.42 13.55 -5.25
CA ALA A 188 -13.93 14.92 -5.37
C ALA A 188 -15.46 14.99 -5.27
N ARG A 189 -16.19 14.10 -5.94
CA ARG A 189 -17.66 14.05 -5.82
C ARG A 189 -18.14 13.63 -4.43
N GLN A 190 -17.41 12.74 -3.75
CA GLN A 190 -17.78 12.27 -2.41
C GLN A 190 -17.49 13.32 -1.32
N GLU A 191 -16.55 14.22 -1.59
CA GLU A 191 -16.10 15.26 -0.65
C GLU A 191 -16.59 16.67 -1.02
N ALA A 192 -17.57 16.76 -1.91
CA ALA A 192 -18.23 18.03 -2.24
C ALA A 192 -18.80 18.74 -0.99
N ASP A 193 -19.21 17.98 0.04
CA ASP A 193 -19.70 18.50 1.32
C ASP A 193 -18.56 18.88 2.30
N GLY A 194 -17.30 18.95 1.83
CA GLY A 194 -16.10 19.24 2.61
C GLY A 194 -15.30 17.99 2.95
N ALA A 195 -13.96 18.05 2.87
CA ALA A 195 -13.03 16.95 3.15
C ALA A 195 -12.99 16.58 4.65
N PHE A 196 -12.69 15.31 4.97
CA PHE A 196 -12.48 14.90 6.36
C PHE A 196 -11.11 15.38 6.84
N ALA A 197 -11.07 16.06 7.98
CA ALA A 197 -9.82 16.41 8.67
C ALA A 197 -9.67 15.58 9.96
N PRO A 198 -8.99 14.41 9.92
CA PRO A 198 -8.85 13.54 11.09
C PRO A 198 -8.19 14.23 12.30
N GLN A 199 -7.28 15.17 12.04
CA GLN A 199 -6.57 15.94 13.04
C GLN A 199 -7.49 16.91 13.82
N ASP A 200 -8.60 17.35 13.22
CA ASP A 200 -9.59 18.17 13.90
C ASP A 200 -10.64 17.30 14.61
N GLN A 201 -10.55 17.24 15.93
CA GLN A 201 -11.49 16.48 16.78
C GLN A 201 -12.92 17.01 16.74
N LYS A 202 -13.12 18.25 16.27
CA LYS A 202 -14.43 18.90 16.13
C LYS A 202 -15.08 18.65 14.77
N ASP A 203 -14.38 17.98 13.85
CA ASP A 203 -14.96 17.59 12.56
C ASP A 203 -16.21 16.72 12.77
N GLN A 204 -17.31 17.09 12.12
CA GLN A 204 -18.61 16.41 12.24
C GLN A 204 -18.55 14.93 11.83
N ARG A 205 -17.59 14.55 10.99
CA ARG A 205 -17.40 13.14 10.59
C ARG A 205 -16.99 12.27 11.77
N TRP A 206 -16.34 12.80 12.80
CA TRP A 206 -16.10 12.06 14.04
C TRP A 206 -17.40 11.63 14.72
N ASP A 207 -18.44 12.46 14.73
CA ASP A 207 -19.74 12.11 15.32
C ASP A 207 -20.44 10.99 14.54
N ILE A 208 -20.23 10.92 13.23
CA ILE A 208 -20.71 9.81 12.40
C ILE A 208 -19.96 8.52 12.77
N ILE A 209 -18.62 8.57 12.86
CA ILE A 209 -17.79 7.42 13.24
C ILE A 209 -18.17 6.92 14.63
N ARG A 210 -18.32 7.80 15.62
CA ARG A 210 -18.73 7.47 17.00
C ARG A 210 -20.06 6.72 17.03
N ARG A 211 -21.06 7.18 16.27
CA ARG A 211 -22.37 6.50 16.16
C ARG A 211 -22.26 5.13 15.48
N MET A 212 -21.37 5.00 14.49
CA MET A 212 -21.21 3.79 13.69
C MET A 212 -20.21 2.77 14.25
N ARG A 213 -19.44 3.11 15.31
CA ARG A 213 -18.34 2.30 15.88
C ARG A 213 -18.68 0.84 16.18
N ARG A 214 -19.95 0.52 16.46
CA ARG A 214 -20.41 -0.83 16.80
C ARG A 214 -20.78 -1.69 15.57
N ARG A 215 -20.72 -1.13 14.35
CA ARG A 215 -21.09 -1.81 13.10
C ARG A 215 -19.85 -2.06 12.25
N LYS A 216 -19.83 -3.19 11.53
CA LYS A 216 -18.80 -3.48 10.53
C LYS A 216 -19.15 -2.78 9.22
N PRO A 217 -18.16 -2.44 8.39
CA PRO A 217 -18.39 -2.03 7.01
C PRO A 217 -19.16 -3.12 6.25
N ILE A 218 -20.06 -2.72 5.38
CA ILE A 218 -20.86 -3.65 4.58
C ILE A 218 -19.98 -4.18 3.45
N SER A 219 -19.81 -5.50 3.36
CA SER A 219 -19.04 -6.09 2.26
C SER A 219 -19.81 -6.02 0.95
N GLN A 220 -19.10 -5.91 -0.17
CA GLN A 220 -19.72 -5.87 -1.50
C GLN A 220 -20.57 -7.12 -1.76
N THR A 221 -20.05 -8.31 -1.44
CA THR A 221 -20.80 -9.57 -1.62
C THR A 221 -22.07 -9.60 -0.79
N PHE A 222 -22.00 -9.16 0.47
CA PHE A 222 -23.18 -9.10 1.32
C PHE A 222 -24.21 -8.11 0.78
N PHE A 223 -23.77 -6.93 0.32
CA PHE A 223 -24.66 -5.93 -0.28
C PHE A 223 -25.32 -6.43 -1.58
N LEU A 224 -24.55 -7.07 -2.46
CA LEU A 224 -25.07 -7.66 -3.69
C LEU A 224 -26.12 -8.75 -3.39
N LEU A 225 -25.87 -9.60 -2.41
CA LEU A 225 -26.77 -10.70 -2.06
C LEU A 225 -28.04 -10.23 -1.33
N THR A 226 -27.94 -9.23 -0.46
CA THR A 226 -29.07 -8.78 0.39
C THR A 226 -29.87 -7.64 -0.20
N PHE A 227 -29.29 -6.83 -1.08
CA PHE A 227 -29.95 -5.68 -1.68
C PHE A 227 -30.20 -5.87 -3.17
N VAL A 228 -29.17 -6.24 -3.94
CA VAL A 228 -29.29 -6.34 -5.42
C VAL A 228 -30.03 -7.60 -5.86
N ALA A 229 -29.68 -8.77 -5.30
CA ALA A 229 -30.26 -10.04 -5.72
C ALA A 229 -31.78 -10.13 -5.53
N PRO A 230 -32.38 -9.66 -4.41
CA PRO A 230 -33.84 -9.67 -4.25
C PRO A 230 -34.55 -8.79 -5.28
N ILE A 231 -34.00 -7.62 -5.61
CA ILE A 231 -34.58 -6.71 -6.63
C ILE A 231 -34.55 -7.38 -8.00
N VAL A 232 -33.39 -7.96 -8.37
CA VAL A 232 -33.23 -8.68 -9.64
C VAL A 232 -34.15 -9.89 -9.70
N PHE A 233 -34.30 -10.63 -8.59
CA PHE A 233 -35.19 -11.79 -8.50
C PHE A 233 -36.67 -11.41 -8.71
N LEU A 234 -37.13 -10.32 -8.09
CA LEU A 234 -38.49 -9.81 -8.27
C LEU A 234 -38.73 -9.37 -9.73
N LEU A 235 -37.78 -8.63 -10.32
CA LEU A 235 -37.86 -8.21 -11.72
C LEU A 235 -37.87 -9.42 -12.68
N GLY A 236 -37.00 -10.40 -12.42
CA GLY A 236 -36.94 -11.64 -13.18
C GLY A 236 -38.23 -12.45 -13.07
N SER A 237 -38.82 -12.54 -11.88
CA SER A 237 -40.10 -13.23 -11.66
C SER A 237 -41.25 -12.54 -12.40
N ALA A 238 -41.31 -11.21 -12.35
CA ALA A 238 -42.30 -10.43 -13.10
C ALA A 238 -42.13 -10.60 -14.63
N ALA A 239 -40.89 -10.59 -15.12
CA ALA A 239 -40.58 -10.81 -16.53
C ALA A 239 -40.93 -12.24 -16.98
N MET A 240 -40.67 -13.25 -16.14
CA MET A 240 -41.08 -14.64 -16.39
C MET A 240 -42.60 -14.77 -16.47
N TYR A 241 -43.34 -14.09 -15.59
CA TYR A 241 -44.80 -14.08 -15.63
C TYR A 241 -45.34 -13.46 -16.93
N ALA A 242 -44.73 -12.36 -17.40
CA ALA A 242 -45.19 -11.64 -18.59
C ALA A 242 -44.79 -12.30 -19.92
N PHE A 243 -43.56 -12.82 -20.02
CA PHE A 243 -42.96 -13.26 -21.29
C PHE A 243 -42.48 -14.71 -21.30
N GLY A 244 -42.48 -15.41 -20.16
CA GLY A 244 -41.85 -16.72 -19.99
C GLY A 244 -42.63 -17.93 -20.53
N SER A 245 -43.78 -17.72 -21.18
CA SER A 245 -44.63 -18.81 -21.70
C SER A 245 -44.06 -19.51 -22.93
N THR A 246 -43.08 -18.91 -23.61
CA THR A 246 -42.43 -19.49 -24.80
C THR A 246 -40.93 -19.75 -24.57
N PRO A 247 -40.31 -20.73 -25.25
CA PRO A 247 -38.87 -20.99 -25.13
C PRO A 247 -37.99 -19.79 -25.53
N LEU A 248 -38.44 -18.98 -26.48
CA LEU A 248 -37.74 -17.75 -26.87
C LEU A 248 -37.92 -16.66 -25.79
N GLY A 249 -39.12 -16.55 -25.24
CA GLY A 249 -39.42 -15.62 -24.14
C GLY A 249 -38.63 -15.94 -22.87
N SER A 250 -38.46 -17.20 -22.50
CA SER A 250 -37.62 -17.59 -21.35
C SER A 250 -36.14 -17.27 -21.57
N ALA A 251 -35.61 -17.48 -22.79
CA ALA A 251 -34.26 -17.06 -23.15
C ALA A 251 -34.08 -15.53 -23.07
N MET A 252 -35.07 -14.76 -23.54
CA MET A 252 -35.07 -13.30 -23.44
C MET A 252 -35.08 -12.83 -21.98
N VAL A 253 -35.89 -13.46 -21.12
CA VAL A 253 -35.94 -13.15 -19.69
C VAL A 253 -34.61 -13.44 -19.01
N PHE A 254 -33.91 -14.52 -19.38
CA PHE A 254 -32.58 -14.83 -18.86
C PHE A 254 -31.57 -13.71 -19.16
N PHE A 255 -31.50 -13.23 -20.41
CA PHE A 255 -30.64 -12.10 -20.77
C PHE A 255 -31.05 -10.80 -20.06
N LEU A 256 -32.35 -10.57 -19.87
CA LEU A 256 -32.86 -9.42 -19.12
C LEU A 256 -32.42 -9.47 -17.65
N ILE A 257 -32.47 -10.64 -17.01
CA ILE A 257 -31.99 -10.83 -15.63
C ILE A 257 -30.49 -10.54 -15.55
N LEU A 258 -29.68 -11.06 -16.49
CA LEU A 258 -28.25 -10.77 -16.53
C LEU A 258 -27.98 -9.27 -16.69
N ALA A 259 -28.61 -8.63 -17.68
CA ALA A 259 -28.46 -7.20 -17.91
C ALA A 259 -28.89 -6.37 -16.69
N SER A 260 -30.00 -6.75 -16.04
CA SER A 260 -30.51 -6.09 -14.83
C SER A 260 -29.55 -6.25 -13.66
N TYR A 261 -28.97 -7.44 -13.47
CA TYR A 261 -27.98 -7.67 -12.42
C TYR A 261 -26.76 -6.77 -12.58
N PHE A 262 -26.16 -6.71 -13.77
CA PHE A 262 -25.00 -5.84 -14.02
C PHE A 262 -25.37 -4.35 -13.92
N GLY A 263 -26.53 -3.95 -14.44
CA GLY A 263 -27.02 -2.57 -14.39
C GLY A 263 -27.26 -2.09 -12.95
N ILE A 264 -28.03 -2.86 -12.16
CA ILE A 264 -28.35 -2.52 -10.77
C ILE A 264 -27.10 -2.60 -9.90
N SER A 265 -26.23 -3.59 -10.10
CA SER A 265 -24.94 -3.70 -9.39
C SER A 265 -24.09 -2.44 -9.61
N ARG A 266 -23.97 -1.98 -10.86
CA ARG A 266 -23.19 -0.77 -11.19
C ARG A 266 -23.78 0.49 -10.55
N LEU A 267 -25.09 0.67 -10.59
CA LEU A 267 -25.77 1.84 -10.02
C LEU A 267 -25.76 1.85 -8.49
N SER A 268 -25.89 0.68 -7.88
CA SER A 268 -25.96 0.52 -6.42
C SER A 268 -24.59 0.63 -5.73
N MET A 269 -23.48 0.49 -6.47
CA MET A 269 -22.14 0.61 -5.90
C MET A 269 -21.87 1.99 -5.28
N GLY A 270 -22.42 3.06 -5.89
CA GLY A 270 -22.33 4.42 -5.33
C GLY A 270 -23.00 4.53 -3.96
N LEU A 271 -24.14 3.85 -3.78
CA LEU A 271 -24.84 3.77 -2.49
C LEU A 271 -24.02 3.00 -1.46
N LEU A 272 -23.44 1.84 -1.83
CA LEU A 272 -22.58 1.06 -0.94
C LEU A 272 -21.40 1.90 -0.42
N HIS A 273 -20.73 2.64 -1.31
CA HIS A 273 -19.65 3.54 -0.91
C HIS A 273 -20.14 4.62 0.05
N LYS A 274 -21.30 5.23 -0.19
CA LYS A 274 -21.89 6.23 0.71
C LYS A 274 -22.22 5.64 2.09
N LEU A 275 -22.77 4.43 2.13
CA LEU A 275 -23.05 3.72 3.39
C LEU A 275 -21.77 3.41 4.17
N ASN A 276 -20.69 3.05 3.46
CA ASN A 276 -19.39 2.73 4.05
C ASN A 276 -18.47 3.96 4.24
N ARG A 277 -18.94 5.19 3.99
CA ARG A 277 -18.11 6.41 4.10
C ARG A 277 -17.43 6.53 5.46
N HIS A 278 -18.15 6.24 6.55
CA HIS A 278 -17.60 6.25 7.90
C HIS A 278 -16.40 5.29 8.10
N ALA A 279 -16.36 4.18 7.36
CA ALA A 279 -15.23 3.25 7.40
C ALA A 279 -14.04 3.80 6.61
N LEU A 280 -14.29 4.47 5.47
CA LEU A 280 -13.25 5.15 4.69
C LEU A 280 -12.66 6.34 5.48
N ASP A 281 -13.49 7.10 6.19
CA ASP A 281 -13.05 8.17 7.06
C ASP A 281 -12.14 7.63 8.18
N LEU A 282 -12.55 6.53 8.83
CA LEU A 282 -11.70 5.89 9.84
C LEU A 282 -10.38 5.35 9.26
N ASP A 283 -10.42 4.83 8.04
CA ASP A 283 -9.22 4.36 7.32
C ASP A 283 -8.25 5.52 7.06
N ARG A 284 -8.77 6.67 6.63
CA ARG A 284 -7.98 7.92 6.48
C ARG A 284 -7.43 8.41 7.81
N ALA A 285 -8.18 8.29 8.90
CA ALA A 285 -7.67 8.65 10.22
C ALA A 285 -6.48 7.78 10.61
N LEU A 286 -6.54 6.46 10.37
CA LEU A 286 -5.41 5.56 10.57
C LEU A 286 -4.18 5.99 9.74
N ASP A 287 -4.41 6.37 8.48
CA ASP A 287 -3.34 6.83 7.60
C ASP A 287 -2.70 8.14 8.07
N CYS A 288 -3.51 9.07 8.59
CA CYS A 288 -3.02 10.30 9.21
C CYS A 288 -2.16 9.98 10.45
N GLU A 289 -2.59 9.06 11.32
CA GLU A 289 -1.80 8.67 12.49
C GLU A 289 -0.46 8.04 12.13
N THR A 290 -0.43 7.10 11.19
CA THR A 290 0.82 6.41 10.79
C THR A 290 1.78 7.32 10.05
N THR A 291 1.24 8.28 9.30
CA THR A 291 2.01 9.30 8.58
C THR A 291 2.70 10.24 9.55
N VAL A 292 1.97 10.79 10.52
CA VAL A 292 2.51 11.75 11.49
C VAL A 292 3.27 11.07 12.64
N GLY A 293 2.96 9.80 12.92
CA GLY A 293 3.48 9.09 14.08
C GLY A 293 2.82 9.52 15.40
N LYS A 294 1.64 10.13 15.34
CA LYS A 294 0.91 10.70 16.49
C LYS A 294 -0.55 10.28 16.47
N VAL A 295 -1.20 10.24 17.63
CA VAL A 295 -2.59 9.85 17.76
C VAL A 295 -3.57 10.98 17.40
N CYS A 296 -4.60 10.65 16.64
CA CYS A 296 -5.74 11.50 16.29
C CYS A 296 -7.09 10.77 16.46
N ILE A 297 -7.11 9.44 16.47
CA ILE A 297 -8.34 8.65 16.65
C ILE A 297 -8.75 8.68 18.14
N PRO A 298 -9.99 9.09 18.47
CA PRO A 298 -10.49 9.09 19.84
C PRO A 298 -10.45 7.70 20.49
N GLU A 299 -10.09 7.63 21.77
CA GLU A 299 -10.06 6.38 22.56
C GLU A 299 -11.38 5.61 22.54
N GLU A 300 -12.50 6.32 22.46
CA GLU A 300 -13.82 5.70 22.41
C GLU A 300 -14.14 4.96 21.10
N VAL A 301 -13.35 5.20 20.05
CA VAL A 301 -13.41 4.51 18.75
C VAL A 301 -12.42 3.35 18.71
N ARG A 302 -11.29 3.45 19.44
CA ARG A 302 -10.28 2.39 19.56
C ARG A 302 -10.91 1.09 20.06
N GLY A 303 -10.45 -0.03 19.52
CA GLY A 303 -10.95 -1.36 19.90
C GLY A 303 -12.42 -1.64 19.55
N SER A 304 -13.13 -0.69 18.92
CA SER A 304 -14.50 -0.89 18.48
C SER A 304 -14.60 -1.91 17.34
N LYS A 305 -15.81 -2.42 17.07
CA LYS A 305 -16.03 -3.39 15.98
C LYS A 305 -15.67 -2.80 14.61
N LEU A 306 -15.95 -1.51 14.41
CA LEU A 306 -15.57 -0.78 13.20
C LEU A 306 -14.04 -0.69 13.11
N TYR A 307 -13.39 -0.21 14.17
CA TYR A 307 -11.95 -0.05 14.24
C TYR A 307 -11.19 -1.35 13.97
N ASN A 308 -11.54 -2.42 14.67
CA ASN A 308 -10.90 -3.72 14.48
C ASN A 308 -11.15 -4.28 13.08
N SER A 309 -12.29 -3.97 12.45
CA SER A 309 -12.58 -4.41 11.09
C SER A 309 -11.76 -3.66 10.04
N VAL A 310 -11.55 -2.35 10.21
CA VAL A 310 -10.73 -1.54 9.29
C VAL A 310 -9.25 -1.89 9.48
N LEU A 311 -8.77 -1.88 10.72
CA LEU A 311 -7.38 -2.23 11.05
C LEU A 311 -7.04 -3.69 10.69
N GLY A 312 -8.00 -4.61 10.83
CA GLY A 312 -7.81 -6.03 10.51
C GLY A 312 -7.42 -6.30 9.05
N ASN A 313 -7.83 -5.42 8.13
CA ASN A 313 -7.50 -5.51 6.70
C ASN A 313 -6.11 -4.95 6.36
N ARG A 314 -5.42 -4.32 7.32
CA ARG A 314 -4.08 -3.72 7.12
C ARG A 314 -2.95 -4.74 7.35
N MET A 315 -1.78 -4.43 6.79
CA MET A 315 -0.57 -5.24 6.89
C MET A 315 -0.10 -5.42 8.35
N PRO A 316 0.58 -6.52 8.70
CA PRO A 316 1.12 -6.73 10.06
C PRO A 316 2.03 -5.61 10.54
N ALA A 317 3.01 -5.20 9.73
CA ALA A 317 3.88 -4.05 10.02
C ALA A 317 3.11 -2.77 10.35
N PHE A 318 2.01 -2.49 9.63
CA PHE A 318 1.16 -1.33 9.84
C PHE A 318 0.50 -1.41 11.23
N LYS A 319 -0.04 -2.58 11.57
CA LYS A 319 -0.71 -2.82 12.86
C LYS A 319 0.26 -2.69 14.03
N GLU A 320 1.46 -3.22 13.91
CA GLU A 320 2.53 -3.09 14.91
C GLU A 320 2.92 -1.62 15.10
N ARG A 321 3.10 -0.87 14.01
CA ARG A 321 3.42 0.56 14.07
C ARG A 321 2.31 1.37 14.74
N VAL A 322 1.04 1.13 14.38
CA VAL A 322 -0.11 1.78 15.03
C VAL A 322 -0.11 1.49 16.53
N ALA A 323 0.18 0.27 16.95
CA ALA A 323 0.26 -0.07 18.37
C ALA A 323 1.37 0.70 19.11
N LEU A 324 2.53 0.92 18.47
CA LEU A 324 3.60 1.74 19.03
C LEU A 324 3.21 3.23 19.14
N ILE A 325 2.56 3.78 18.12
CA ILE A 325 2.05 5.17 18.12
C ILE A 325 1.03 5.36 19.24
N GLN A 326 0.10 4.41 19.40
CA GLN A 326 -0.86 4.41 20.50
C GLN A 326 -0.19 4.39 21.87
N LYS A 327 0.87 3.57 22.01
CA LYS A 327 1.63 3.48 23.26
C LYS A 327 2.35 4.79 23.60
N SER A 328 2.85 5.52 22.60
CA SER A 328 3.43 6.86 22.80
C SER A 328 2.37 7.86 23.31
N GLY A 329 1.16 7.83 22.75
CA GLY A 329 0.05 8.68 23.19
C GLY A 329 0.21 10.17 22.84
N GLU A 330 1.25 10.53 22.07
CA GLU A 330 1.48 11.88 21.58
C GLU A 330 0.38 12.31 20.61
N LYS A 331 -0.31 13.41 20.91
CA LYS A 331 -1.42 13.90 20.09
C LYS A 331 -0.94 14.73 18.91
N ILE A 332 -1.61 14.55 17.78
CA ILE A 332 -1.43 15.42 16.61
C ILE A 332 -1.90 16.85 16.91
N SER A 333 -1.26 17.85 16.30
CA SER A 333 -1.76 19.22 16.32
C SER A 333 -3.00 19.34 15.44
N GLY A 334 -4.04 20.02 15.92
CA GLY A 334 -5.24 20.30 15.11
C GLY A 334 -4.96 21.20 13.89
N LYS A 335 -3.79 21.85 13.85
CA LYS A 335 -3.30 22.65 12.71
C LYS A 335 -2.29 21.90 11.85
N TRP A 336 -2.15 20.59 12.04
CA TRP A 336 -1.25 19.81 11.20
C TRP A 336 -1.79 19.79 9.76
N GLU A 337 -0.88 20.01 8.82
CA GLU A 337 -1.10 19.91 7.39
C GLU A 337 0.00 19.04 6.80
N LEU A 338 -0.35 18.31 5.73
CA LEU A 338 0.58 17.47 5.00
C LEU A 338 1.66 18.33 4.34
N HIS A 339 2.92 17.97 4.55
CA HIS A 339 4.01 18.51 3.75
C HIS A 339 3.95 17.88 2.35
N VAL A 340 3.66 18.71 1.34
CA VAL A 340 3.67 18.30 -0.06
C VAL A 340 5.03 18.70 -0.64
N PRO A 341 5.87 17.75 -1.11
CA PRO A 341 7.26 18.03 -1.46
C PRO A 341 7.46 18.70 -2.84
N PHE A 342 6.42 19.29 -3.43
CA PHE A 342 6.44 19.86 -4.78
C PHE A 342 5.54 21.09 -4.92
#